data_AF-A0A816HI52-F1
#
_entry.id   AF-A0A816HI52-F1
#
_cell.length_a   1.000
_cell.length_b   1.000
_cell.length_c   1.000
_cell.angle_alpha   90.00
_cell.angle_beta   90.00
_cell.angle_gamma   90.00
#
_symmetry.space_group_name_H-M   'P 1'
#
loop_
_entity.id
_entity.type
_entity.pdbx_description
1 polymer ?
#
loop_
_entity_poly.entity_id
_entity_poly.type
_entity_poly.pdbx_seq_one_letter_code
_entity_poly.pdbx_strand_id
1 'polypeptide(L)'
;RISPSVIWRSLPNASYPVPEQRSFVLLSGQQAKSFLRSKDGTPMGALSQILSVVSPFPGVRLIASNFSVIALDLVERIPDFYTNLFVQLVFALAIPDLFSYTVTFAPEFIHTINLIETSREEMALCIASASFNSSVIVQSKIHDRQLIKRLNRALYETLLEYGGTTYQSERAKHIRKVCMERKEPGLLHRLWPKLIYATTALSGSFSSYKQQAQFYCGDKIVLTNLTVYSASEGYLGTIASIHTDEYVLSPTTVFFEFIREEDVHQVIDDISIGNV
;
A
#
# COMPACT_ATOMS: atom_id res chain seq x y z
N ARG A 1 -33.07 10.81 1.57
CA ARG A 1 -32.10 11.12 2.66
C ARG A 1 -31.73 9.80 3.32
N ILE A 2 -30.64 9.17 2.88
CA ILE A 2 -30.18 7.90 3.44
C ILE A 2 -29.39 8.24 4.71
N SER A 3 -29.83 7.71 5.84
CA SER A 3 -29.16 7.91 7.13
C SER A 3 -27.76 7.26 7.08
N PRO A 4 -26.69 7.92 7.52
CA PRO A 4 -25.38 7.30 7.59
C PRO A 4 -25.46 6.07 8.51
N SER A 5 -24.87 4.95 8.05
CA SER A 5 -24.89 3.67 8.75
C SER A 5 -24.32 3.77 10.17
N VAL A 6 -24.78 2.88 11.05
CA VAL A 6 -24.44 2.84 12.49
C VAL A 6 -22.93 2.90 12.75
N ILE A 7 -22.12 2.36 11.83
CA ILE A 7 -20.65 2.37 11.85
C ILE A 7 -20.08 3.79 11.92
N TRP A 8 -20.70 4.75 11.22
CA TRP A 8 -20.21 6.14 11.18
C TRP A 8 -20.51 6.92 12.46
N ARG A 9 -21.50 6.48 13.26
CA ARG A 9 -21.87 7.11 14.54
C ARG A 9 -21.07 6.58 15.72
N SER A 10 -20.43 5.43 15.57
CA SER A 10 -19.57 4.81 16.59
C SER A 10 -18.10 5.23 16.49
N LEU A 11 -17.71 5.95 15.44
CA LEU A 11 -16.39 6.56 15.38
C LEU A 11 -16.33 7.70 16.40
N PRO A 12 -15.30 7.75 17.28
CA PRO A 12 -15.17 8.83 18.25
C PRO A 12 -15.25 10.20 17.55
N ASN A 13 -15.91 11.18 18.19
CA ASN A 13 -15.90 12.60 17.77
C ASN A 13 -14.51 13.26 17.97
N ALA A 14 -13.43 12.51 17.77
CA ALA A 14 -12.06 12.97 17.89
C ALA A 14 -11.54 13.35 16.50
N SER A 15 -11.23 14.63 16.36
CA SER A 15 -10.54 15.24 15.24
C SER A 15 -9.24 14.48 14.93
N TYR A 16 -9.16 13.86 13.76
CA TYR A 16 -7.98 13.18 13.20
C TYR A 16 -7.47 11.96 14.00
N PRO A 17 -6.99 10.90 13.33
CA PRO A 17 -6.23 9.87 14.03
C PRO A 17 -5.01 10.50 14.70
N VAL A 18 -4.71 10.06 15.93
CA VAL A 18 -3.47 10.41 16.62
C VAL A 18 -2.28 10.07 15.69
N PRO A 19 -1.20 10.88 15.65
CA PRO A 19 -0.03 10.63 14.79
C PRO A 19 0.52 9.18 14.84
N GLU A 20 0.24 8.49 15.95
CA GLU A 20 0.67 7.15 16.34
C GLU A 20 0.08 5.98 15.51
N GLN A 21 -0.66 6.24 14.42
CA GLN A 21 -1.31 5.19 13.61
C GLN A 21 -1.13 5.31 12.09
N ARG A 22 -0.11 6.05 11.62
CA ARG A 22 0.15 6.11 10.17
C ARG A 22 0.65 4.76 9.65
N SER A 23 -0.02 4.25 8.64
CA SER A 23 0.28 3.00 7.96
C SER A 23 0.78 3.26 6.56
N PHE A 24 1.83 2.55 6.16
CA PHE A 24 2.19 2.46 4.75
C PHE A 24 1.29 1.42 4.11
N VAL A 25 0.47 1.85 3.16
CA VAL A 25 -0.27 0.96 2.27
C VAL A 25 0.17 1.33 0.87
N LEU A 26 0.76 0.38 0.14
CA LEU A 26 1.12 0.63 -1.25
C LEU A 26 -0.16 0.77 -2.07
N LEU A 27 -0.43 2.00 -2.51
CA LEU A 27 -1.59 2.31 -3.31
C LEU A 27 -1.21 2.38 -4.79
N SER A 28 -1.98 1.74 -5.66
CA SER A 28 -1.87 1.96 -7.11
C SER A 28 -2.70 3.19 -7.47
N GLY A 29 -2.03 4.25 -7.93
CA GLY A 29 -2.68 5.50 -8.29
C GLY A 29 -3.05 5.56 -9.76
N GLN A 30 -4.34 5.67 -10.08
CA GLN A 30 -4.79 6.02 -11.41
C GLN A 30 -6.10 6.82 -11.32
N GLN A 31 -6.17 8.00 -11.93
CA GLN A 31 -7.41 8.79 -11.87
C GLN A 31 -8.56 8.06 -12.57
N ALA A 32 -9.76 8.09 -11.99
CA ALA A 32 -10.97 7.47 -12.55
C ALA A 32 -11.23 7.81 -14.04
N LYS A 33 -10.85 9.01 -14.49
CA LYS A 33 -11.00 9.45 -15.89
C LYS A 33 -10.02 8.80 -16.87
N SER A 34 -8.92 8.21 -16.36
CA SER A 34 -7.86 7.61 -17.16
C SER A 34 -7.98 6.09 -17.30
N PHE A 35 -9.00 5.49 -16.70
CA PHE A 35 -9.31 4.08 -16.91
C PHE A 35 -9.76 3.85 -18.35
N LEU A 36 -9.37 2.71 -18.91
CA LEU A 36 -9.95 2.22 -20.16
C LEU A 36 -11.45 2.06 -19.99
N ARG A 37 -12.21 2.25 -21.07
CA ARG A 37 -13.68 2.12 -21.05
C ARG A 37 -14.13 1.12 -22.09
N SER A 38 -15.10 0.30 -21.74
CA SER A 38 -15.81 -0.55 -22.68
C SER A 38 -16.65 0.29 -23.65
N LYS A 39 -17.24 -0.36 -24.66
CA LYS A 39 -18.03 0.30 -25.71
C LYS A 39 -19.22 1.12 -25.19
N ASP A 40 -19.78 0.72 -24.06
CA ASP A 40 -20.88 1.39 -23.35
C ASP A 40 -20.40 2.50 -22.39
N GLY A 41 -19.09 2.70 -22.26
CA GLY A 41 -18.48 3.70 -21.39
C GLY A 41 -18.15 3.22 -19.97
N THR A 42 -18.40 1.96 -19.62
CA THR A 42 -18.07 1.41 -18.29
C THR A 42 -16.54 1.36 -18.08
N PRO A 43 -16.01 1.89 -16.96
CA PRO A 43 -14.57 1.86 -16.70
C PRO A 43 -14.09 0.43 -16.42
N MET A 44 -12.94 0.09 -16.98
CA MET A 44 -12.27 -1.21 -16.85
C MET A 44 -10.88 -0.99 -16.25
N GLY A 45 -10.56 -1.76 -15.20
CA GLY A 45 -9.27 -1.70 -14.51
C GLY A 45 -9.12 -2.83 -13.51
N ALA A 46 -7.94 -2.91 -12.90
CA ALA A 46 -7.67 -3.93 -11.89
C ALA A 46 -8.39 -3.61 -10.57
N LEU A 47 -8.82 -4.65 -9.84
CA LEU A 47 -9.44 -4.50 -8.51
C LEU A 47 -8.54 -3.74 -7.52
N SER A 48 -7.22 -3.87 -7.63
CA SER A 48 -6.26 -3.13 -6.79
C SER A 48 -6.38 -1.61 -6.91
N GLN A 49 -7.01 -1.10 -7.98
CA GLN A 49 -7.27 0.31 -8.20
C GLN A 49 -8.68 0.74 -7.78
N ILE A 50 -9.44 -0.13 -7.12
CA ILE A 50 -10.83 0.12 -6.72
C ILE A 50 -10.97 1.41 -5.92
N LEU A 51 -10.02 1.72 -5.01
CA LEU A 51 -10.03 2.96 -4.23
C LEU A 51 -10.07 4.23 -5.10
N SER A 52 -9.47 4.19 -6.29
CA SER A 52 -9.51 5.29 -7.24
C SER A 52 -10.87 5.46 -7.92
N VAL A 53 -11.70 4.41 -7.93
CA VAL A 53 -13.04 4.35 -8.55
C VAL A 53 -14.16 4.55 -7.52
N VAL A 54 -14.03 4.02 -6.29
CA VAL A 54 -14.94 4.30 -5.14
C VAL A 54 -14.66 5.65 -4.45
N SER A 55 -13.74 6.44 -5.02
CA SER A 55 -13.45 7.84 -4.71
C SER A 55 -14.68 8.80 -4.57
N PRO A 56 -15.89 8.56 -5.15
CA PRO A 56 -17.03 9.44 -4.87
C PRO A 56 -17.66 9.29 -3.48
N PHE A 57 -17.25 8.33 -2.63
CA PHE A 57 -17.69 8.27 -1.22
C PHE A 57 -16.72 9.07 -0.32
N PRO A 58 -17.06 10.30 0.12
CA PRO A 58 -16.10 11.19 0.78
C PRO A 58 -15.51 10.62 2.07
N GLY A 59 -16.28 9.80 2.80
CA GLY A 59 -15.84 9.16 4.04
C GLY A 59 -14.71 8.15 3.83
N VAL A 60 -14.77 7.33 2.78
CA VAL A 60 -13.73 6.32 2.47
C VAL A 60 -12.41 7.01 2.11
N ARG A 61 -12.50 8.07 1.30
CA ARG A 61 -11.32 8.85 0.89
C ARG A 61 -10.67 9.55 2.08
N LEU A 62 -11.47 10.11 2.99
CA LEU A 62 -10.99 10.77 4.20
C LEU A 62 -10.27 9.79 5.12
N ILE A 63 -10.85 8.60 5.35
CA ILE A 63 -10.23 7.54 6.15
C ILE A 63 -8.92 7.10 5.50
N ALA A 64 -8.93 6.71 4.22
CA ALA A 64 -7.73 6.25 3.53
C ALA A 64 -6.60 7.29 3.55
N SER A 65 -6.93 8.58 3.41
CA SER A 65 -5.92 9.65 3.42
C SER A 65 -5.40 9.98 4.82
N ASN A 66 -6.22 9.79 5.87
CA ASN A 66 -5.83 10.10 7.25
C ASN A 66 -4.94 9.03 7.88
N PHE A 67 -5.12 7.76 7.50
CA PHE A 67 -4.30 6.65 8.00
C PHE A 67 -3.10 6.32 7.10
N SER A 68 -3.09 6.77 5.84
CA SER A 68 -1.96 6.57 4.94
C SER A 68 -0.82 7.58 5.18
N VAL A 69 0.38 7.24 4.72
CA VAL A 69 1.55 8.15 4.74
C VAL A 69 1.39 9.34 3.80
N ILE A 70 0.48 9.26 2.82
CA ILE A 70 0.21 10.31 1.83
C ILE A 70 -1.27 10.31 1.45
N ALA A 71 -1.82 11.49 1.16
CA ALA A 71 -3.18 11.64 0.68
C ALA A 71 -3.41 10.95 -0.68
N LEU A 72 -4.53 10.23 -0.80
CA LEU A 72 -4.86 9.45 -1.99
C LEU A 72 -4.95 10.31 -3.26
N ASP A 73 -5.38 11.57 -3.14
CA ASP A 73 -5.53 12.47 -4.29
C ASP A 73 -4.21 12.90 -4.94
N LEU A 74 -3.11 12.82 -4.20
CA LEU A 74 -1.76 13.05 -4.72
C LEU A 74 -1.25 11.78 -5.41
N VAL A 75 -1.47 10.61 -4.82
CA VAL A 75 -1.10 9.30 -5.38
C VAL A 75 -1.78 9.03 -6.71
N GLU A 76 -3.09 9.26 -6.81
CA GLU A 76 -3.88 9.05 -8.04
C GLU A 76 -3.38 9.89 -9.23
N ARG A 77 -2.65 10.98 -8.98
CA ARG A 77 -2.11 11.87 -10.02
C ARG A 77 -0.76 11.43 -10.58
N ILE A 78 -0.17 10.36 -10.03
CA ILE A 78 1.13 9.83 -10.46
C ILE A 78 0.89 8.49 -11.17
N PRO A 79 0.76 8.47 -12.52
CA PRO A 79 0.40 7.27 -13.26
C PRO A 79 1.54 6.25 -13.38
N ASP A 80 2.79 6.72 -13.37
CA ASP A 80 3.97 5.85 -13.43
C ASP A 80 4.14 5.13 -12.09
N PHE A 81 4.01 3.80 -12.09
CA PHE A 81 4.07 2.97 -10.89
C PHE A 81 5.36 3.16 -10.10
N TYR A 82 6.51 3.22 -10.78
CA TYR A 82 7.81 3.30 -10.13
C TYR A 82 8.00 4.66 -9.45
N THR A 83 7.67 5.75 -10.14
CA THR A 83 7.68 7.09 -9.53
C THR A 83 6.66 7.21 -8.41
N ASN A 84 5.49 6.61 -8.56
CA ASN A 84 4.45 6.59 -7.53
C ASN A 84 4.95 5.89 -6.26
N LEU A 85 5.48 4.68 -6.41
CA LEU A 85 6.09 3.92 -5.32
C LEU A 85 7.23 4.71 -4.64
N PHE A 86 8.13 5.30 -5.42
CA PHE A 86 9.21 6.14 -4.89
C PHE A 86 8.67 7.27 -4.01
N VAL A 87 7.67 8.01 -4.49
CA VAL A 87 7.05 9.11 -3.73
C VAL A 87 6.43 8.60 -2.44
N GLN A 88 5.62 7.53 -2.48
CA GLN A 88 5.01 6.96 -1.28
C GLN A 88 6.06 6.50 -0.26
N LEU A 89 7.16 5.90 -0.71
CA LEU A 89 8.26 5.48 0.17
C LEU A 89 9.01 6.66 0.80
N VAL A 90 9.18 7.78 0.11
CA VAL A 90 9.75 9.00 0.72
C VAL A 90 8.88 9.49 1.87
N PHE A 91 7.55 9.48 1.71
CA PHE A 91 6.62 9.83 2.80
C PHE A 91 6.68 8.81 3.95
N ALA A 92 6.71 7.51 3.64
CA ALA A 92 6.84 6.46 4.66
C ALA A 92 8.15 6.60 5.46
N LEU A 93 9.26 6.87 4.78
CA LEU A 93 10.56 7.07 5.40
C LEU A 93 10.63 8.37 6.20
N ALA A 94 9.87 9.41 5.84
CA ALA A 94 9.78 10.64 6.61
C ALA A 94 9.12 10.44 7.99
N ILE A 95 8.26 9.43 8.13
CA ILE A 95 7.56 9.09 9.38
C ILE A 95 8.39 8.08 10.18
N PRO A 96 8.81 8.39 11.42
CA PRO A 96 9.68 7.51 12.20
C PRO A 96 8.93 6.39 12.93
N ASP A 97 7.65 6.61 13.22
CA ASP A 97 6.76 5.79 14.04
C ASP A 97 5.63 5.14 13.23
N LEU A 98 5.98 4.65 12.05
CA LEU A 98 5.07 3.92 11.17
C LEU A 98 4.48 2.69 11.89
N PHE A 99 3.15 2.57 11.87
CA PHE A 99 2.40 1.54 12.59
C PHE A 99 2.39 0.19 11.87
N SER A 100 2.12 0.19 10.56
CA SER A 100 2.09 -1.03 9.74
C SER A 100 2.61 -0.81 8.32
N TYR A 101 3.06 -1.91 7.70
CA TYR A 101 3.62 -1.92 6.34
C TYR A 101 2.87 -2.93 5.47
N THR A 102 2.00 -2.42 4.59
CA THR A 102 1.05 -3.21 3.81
C THR A 102 1.35 -3.09 2.33
N VAL A 103 1.61 -4.21 1.68
CA VAL A 103 1.79 -4.29 0.22
C VAL A 103 1.02 -5.49 -0.29
N THR A 104 0.16 -5.31 -1.29
CA THR A 104 -0.79 -6.35 -1.73
C THR A 104 -0.11 -7.66 -2.10
N PHE A 105 0.92 -7.62 -2.95
CA PHE A 105 1.59 -8.81 -3.46
C PHE A 105 3.05 -8.91 -3.02
N ALA A 106 3.53 -10.12 -2.70
CA ALA A 106 4.90 -10.32 -2.23
C ALA A 106 6.00 -9.81 -3.20
N PRO A 107 5.87 -9.95 -4.54
CA PRO A 107 6.85 -9.37 -5.46
C PRO A 107 6.96 -7.85 -5.32
N GLU A 108 5.84 -7.15 -5.14
CA GLU A 108 5.81 -5.71 -4.92
C GLU A 108 6.43 -5.36 -3.56
N PHE A 109 6.17 -6.18 -2.53
CA PHE A 109 6.79 -6.02 -1.22
C PHE A 109 8.32 -6.05 -1.36
N ILE A 110 8.88 -7.06 -2.03
CA ILE A 110 10.33 -7.13 -2.29
C ILE A 110 10.80 -5.96 -3.14
N HIS A 111 10.01 -5.54 -4.14
CA HIS A 111 10.35 -4.39 -4.97
C HIS A 111 10.44 -3.08 -4.16
N THR A 112 9.55 -2.88 -3.18
CA THR A 112 9.60 -1.71 -2.30
C THR A 112 10.91 -1.66 -1.50
N ILE A 113 11.36 -2.80 -1.00
CA ILE A 113 12.62 -2.92 -0.26
C ILE A 113 13.82 -2.63 -1.18
N ASN A 114 13.85 -3.28 -2.34
CA ASN A 114 14.92 -3.08 -3.33
C ASN A 114 15.03 -1.61 -3.75
N LEU A 115 13.88 -0.91 -3.86
CA LEU A 115 13.85 0.50 -4.19
C LEU A 115 14.39 1.38 -3.06
N ILE A 116 14.03 1.09 -1.80
CA ILE A 116 14.63 1.76 -0.63
C ILE A 116 16.15 1.60 -0.67
N GLU A 117 16.65 0.38 -0.90
CA GLU A 117 18.09 0.12 -0.89
C GLU A 117 18.83 0.79 -2.05
N THR A 118 18.25 0.77 -3.25
CA THR A 118 18.86 1.28 -4.48
C THR A 118 18.82 2.79 -4.54
N SER A 119 17.71 3.41 -4.15
CA SER A 119 17.47 4.86 -4.22
C SER A 119 17.57 5.57 -2.87
N ARG A 120 18.20 4.95 -1.86
CA ARG A 120 18.35 5.50 -0.49
C ARG A 120 18.89 6.93 -0.45
N GLU A 121 19.89 7.25 -1.29
CA GLU A 121 20.51 8.57 -1.29
C GLU A 121 19.54 9.62 -1.82
N GLU A 122 18.82 9.32 -2.89
CA GLU A 122 17.84 10.21 -3.48
C GLU A 122 16.65 10.44 -2.54
N MET A 123 16.15 9.38 -1.89
CA MET A 123 15.11 9.49 -0.88
C MET A 123 15.56 10.31 0.34
N ALA A 124 16.77 10.06 0.85
CA ALA A 124 17.33 10.82 1.96
C ALA A 124 17.57 12.30 1.61
N LEU A 125 17.93 12.61 0.37
CA LEU A 125 18.03 13.99 -0.12
C LEU A 125 16.66 14.67 -0.21
N CYS A 126 15.62 13.95 -0.65
CA CYS A 126 14.25 14.50 -0.66
C CYS A 126 13.78 14.85 0.75
N ILE A 127 14.08 13.99 1.74
CA ILE A 127 13.76 14.23 3.16
C ILE A 127 14.58 15.40 3.72
N ALA A 128 15.89 15.43 3.47
CA ALA A 128 16.78 16.48 3.96
C ALA A 128 16.44 17.88 3.42
N SER A 129 15.88 17.95 2.21
CA SER A 129 15.48 19.21 1.55
C SER A 129 13.97 19.48 1.62
N ALA A 130 13.19 18.56 2.22
CA ALA A 130 11.73 18.55 2.19
C ALA A 130 11.14 18.78 0.78
N SER A 131 11.78 18.22 -0.25
CA SER A 131 11.46 18.53 -1.64
C SER A 131 11.86 17.41 -2.61
N PHE A 132 11.03 17.18 -3.62
CA PHE A 132 11.29 16.27 -4.74
C PHE A 132 11.99 16.98 -5.92
N ASN A 133 12.39 18.24 -5.78
CA ASN A 133 13.00 19.01 -6.87
C ASN A 133 14.34 18.44 -7.34
N SER A 134 15.10 17.83 -6.42
CA SER A 134 16.39 17.19 -6.73
C SER A 134 16.25 15.72 -7.17
N SER A 135 15.04 15.15 -7.14
CA SER A 135 14.83 13.74 -7.49
C SER A 135 14.75 13.55 -9.00
N VAL A 136 15.69 12.80 -9.57
CA VAL A 136 15.70 12.40 -10.98
C VAL A 136 14.48 11.52 -11.30
N ILE A 137 14.10 10.62 -10.39
CA ILE A 137 12.95 9.72 -10.55
C ILE A 137 11.66 10.52 -10.69
N VAL A 138 11.47 11.55 -9.88
CA VAL A 138 10.29 12.41 -9.93
C VAL A 138 10.35 13.37 -11.12
N GLN A 139 11.47 14.08 -11.33
CA GLN A 139 11.59 15.08 -12.39
C GLN A 139 11.49 14.48 -13.80
N SER A 140 11.86 13.21 -13.99
CA SER A 140 11.81 12.55 -15.30
C SER A 140 10.40 12.12 -15.72
N LYS A 141 9.49 11.86 -14.77
CA LYS A 141 8.14 11.32 -15.05
C LYS A 141 7.00 12.27 -14.69
N ILE A 142 7.20 13.17 -13.72
CA ILE A 142 6.18 14.15 -13.32
C ILE A 142 6.52 15.51 -13.93
N HIS A 143 5.79 15.88 -14.99
CA HIS A 143 5.92 17.20 -15.61
C HIS A 143 4.97 18.25 -15.02
N ASP A 144 3.96 17.83 -14.24
CA ASP A 144 3.04 18.73 -13.55
C ASP A 144 3.74 19.45 -12.38
N ARG A 145 4.11 20.72 -12.61
CA ARG A 145 4.74 21.58 -11.60
C ARG A 145 3.83 21.89 -10.42
N GLN A 146 2.51 21.92 -10.61
CA GLN A 146 1.55 22.11 -9.51
C GLN A 146 1.52 20.87 -8.61
N LEU A 147 1.52 19.67 -9.19
CA LEU A 147 1.61 18.43 -8.43
C LEU A 147 2.90 18.38 -7.60
N ILE A 148 4.06 18.68 -8.18
CA ILE A 148 5.33 18.71 -7.45
C ILE A 148 5.28 19.71 -6.29
N LYS A 149 4.73 20.93 -6.49
CA LYS A 149 4.56 21.91 -5.40
C LYS A 149 3.69 21.36 -4.27
N ARG A 150 2.60 20.67 -4.59
CA ARG A 150 1.70 20.05 -3.60
C ARG A 150 2.39 18.90 -2.85
N LEU A 151 3.16 18.06 -3.55
CA LEU A 151 3.96 16.99 -2.94
C LEU A 151 5.02 17.56 -1.99
N ASN A 152 5.77 18.57 -2.41
CA ASN A 152 6.78 19.23 -1.57
C ASN A 152 6.15 19.85 -0.33
N ARG A 153 4.99 20.51 -0.49
CA ARG A 153 4.25 21.08 0.64
C ARG A 153 3.81 20.00 1.63
N ALA A 154 3.21 18.91 1.16
CA ALA A 154 2.76 17.81 2.02
C ALA A 154 3.93 17.12 2.73
N LEU A 155 5.07 16.94 2.04
CA LEU A 155 6.28 16.37 2.64
C LEU A 155 6.84 17.32 3.72
N TYR A 156 6.91 18.62 3.44
CA TYR A 156 7.34 19.63 4.40
C TYR A 156 6.44 19.66 5.64
N GLU A 157 5.11 19.67 5.47
CA GLU A 157 4.14 19.62 6.57
C GLU A 157 4.35 18.36 7.42
N THR A 158 4.51 17.19 6.78
CA THR A 158 4.82 15.93 7.48
C THR A 158 6.09 16.03 8.31
N LEU A 159 7.18 16.57 7.74
CA LEU A 159 8.46 16.70 8.44
C LEU A 159 8.42 17.73 9.57
N LEU A 160 7.58 18.76 9.42
CA LEU A 160 7.40 19.80 10.44
C LEU A 160 6.78 19.22 11.72
N GLU A 161 5.84 18.28 11.59
CA GLU A 161 5.21 17.58 12.74
C GLU A 161 6.24 16.88 13.65
N TYR A 162 7.36 16.42 13.10
CA TYR A 162 8.40 15.69 13.84
C TYR A 162 9.62 16.55 14.24
N GLY A 163 9.58 17.88 14.03
CA GLY A 163 10.64 18.79 14.44
C GLY A 163 11.36 19.53 13.31
N GLY A 164 10.82 19.50 12.09
CA GLY A 164 11.28 20.35 10.98
C GLY A 164 12.73 20.09 10.57
N THR A 165 13.52 21.15 10.39
CA THR A 165 14.87 21.05 9.77
C THR A 165 15.85 20.20 10.56
N THR A 166 15.82 20.24 11.89
CA THR A 166 16.70 19.39 12.72
C THR A 166 16.37 17.92 12.49
N TYR A 167 15.09 17.57 12.58
CA TYR A 167 14.60 16.22 12.32
C TYR A 167 14.93 15.74 10.90
N GLN A 168 14.74 16.59 9.89
CA GLN A 168 15.06 16.28 8.48
C GLN A 168 16.51 15.79 8.31
N SER A 169 17.47 16.52 8.91
CA SER A 169 18.88 16.16 8.81
C SER A 169 19.19 14.84 9.52
N GLU A 170 18.66 14.65 10.72
CA GLU A 170 18.86 13.45 11.53
C GLU A 170 18.22 12.22 10.87
N ARG A 171 16.98 12.35 10.40
CA ARG A 171 16.25 11.27 9.72
C ARG A 171 16.94 10.86 8.43
N ALA A 172 17.39 11.82 7.62
CA ALA A 172 18.14 11.51 6.41
C ALA A 172 19.48 10.80 6.70
N LYS A 173 20.19 11.19 7.76
CA LYS A 173 21.42 10.49 8.20
C LYS A 173 21.12 9.07 8.69
N HIS A 174 20.04 8.89 9.47
CA HIS A 174 19.58 7.59 9.95
C HIS A 174 19.29 6.63 8.79
N ILE A 175 18.50 7.07 7.80
CA ILE A 175 18.15 6.26 6.63
C ILE A 175 19.39 5.82 5.88
N ARG A 176 20.33 6.74 5.61
CA ARG A 176 21.60 6.39 4.94
C ARG A 176 22.37 5.32 5.72
N LYS A 177 22.52 5.51 7.03
CA LYS A 177 23.24 4.57 7.89
C LYS A 177 22.61 3.18 7.87
N VAL A 178 21.31 3.09 8.14
CA VAL A 178 20.58 1.81 8.18
C VAL A 178 20.65 1.07 6.84
N CYS A 179 20.46 1.79 5.73
CA CYS A 179 20.49 1.20 4.40
C CYS A 179 21.90 0.85 3.89
N MET A 180 22.99 1.25 4.55
CA MET A 180 24.35 0.79 4.22
C MET A 180 24.60 -0.64 4.69
N GLU A 181 23.93 -1.06 5.77
CA GLU A 181 24.02 -2.41 6.37
C GLU A 181 23.07 -3.40 5.65
N ARG A 182 23.22 -3.55 4.32
CA ARG A 182 22.30 -4.34 3.46
C ARG A 182 22.20 -5.83 3.78
N LYS A 183 23.18 -6.37 4.50
CA LYS A 183 23.26 -7.82 4.81
C LYS A 183 22.63 -8.19 6.15
N GLU A 184 22.21 -7.20 6.93
CA GLU A 184 21.63 -7.42 8.25
C GLU A 184 20.11 -7.62 8.13
N PRO A 185 19.54 -8.69 8.72
CA PRO A 185 18.12 -8.93 8.72
C PRO A 185 17.35 -7.80 9.41
N GLY A 186 16.06 -7.69 9.11
CA GLY A 186 15.17 -6.78 9.80
C GLY A 186 15.35 -5.31 9.40
N LEU A 187 15.63 -5.04 8.13
CA LEU A 187 15.69 -3.67 7.60
C LEU A 187 14.47 -2.84 8.03
N LEU A 188 13.26 -3.41 7.98
CA LEU A 188 12.02 -2.71 8.31
C LEU A 188 12.00 -2.20 9.76
N HIS A 189 12.41 -3.02 10.74
CA HIS A 189 12.41 -2.58 12.14
C HIS A 189 13.54 -1.58 12.43
N ARG A 190 14.65 -1.63 11.68
CA ARG A 190 15.74 -0.65 11.80
C ARG A 190 15.34 0.71 11.24
N LEU A 191 14.55 0.73 10.17
CA LEU A 191 13.98 1.97 9.61
C LEU A 191 12.83 2.52 10.46
N TRP A 192 11.97 1.63 10.96
CA TRP A 192 10.78 1.94 11.75
C TRP A 192 10.72 1.08 13.03
N PRO A 193 11.37 1.53 14.13
CA PRO A 193 11.43 0.76 15.38
C PRO A 193 10.09 0.49 16.06
N LYS A 194 9.04 1.26 15.74
CA LYS A 194 7.68 1.10 16.26
C LYS A 194 6.75 0.32 15.33
N LEU A 195 7.26 -0.19 14.21
CA LEU A 195 6.48 -0.97 13.26
C LEU A 195 6.01 -2.28 13.90
N ILE A 196 4.70 -2.50 13.94
CA ILE A 196 4.11 -3.65 14.63
C ILE A 196 4.06 -4.87 13.73
N TYR A 197 3.59 -4.69 12.50
CA TYR A 197 3.44 -5.79 11.55
C TYR A 197 3.65 -5.33 10.12
N ALA A 198 3.99 -6.31 9.29
CA ALA A 198 3.99 -6.21 7.85
C ALA A 198 2.96 -7.20 7.28
N THR A 199 2.32 -6.86 6.17
CA THR A 199 1.35 -7.75 5.52
C THR A 199 1.52 -7.73 4.01
N THR A 200 1.45 -8.92 3.42
CA THR A 200 1.47 -9.14 1.98
C THR A 200 0.90 -10.52 1.63
N ALA A 201 0.49 -10.75 0.39
CA ALA A 201 0.03 -12.06 -0.05
C ALA A 201 1.21 -13.06 -0.07
N LEU A 202 1.13 -14.09 0.77
CA LEU A 202 2.21 -15.08 1.00
C LEU A 202 1.82 -16.53 0.66
N SER A 203 0.57 -16.76 0.25
CA SER A 203 0.04 -18.08 -0.10
C SER A 203 0.13 -18.35 -1.61
N GLY A 204 -0.12 -19.61 -2.00
CA GLY A 204 -0.09 -20.06 -3.39
C GLY A 204 1.27 -19.79 -4.05
N SER A 205 1.24 -19.22 -5.26
CA SER A 205 2.44 -18.89 -6.04
C SER A 205 3.35 -17.85 -5.36
N PHE A 206 2.87 -17.11 -4.36
CA PHE A 206 3.67 -16.10 -3.64
C PHE A 206 4.47 -16.67 -2.47
N SER A 207 4.28 -17.95 -2.11
CA SER A 207 5.00 -18.61 -1.01
C SER A 207 6.52 -18.62 -1.19
N SER A 208 7.00 -18.57 -2.43
CA SER A 208 8.43 -18.45 -2.77
C SER A 208 9.10 -17.19 -2.23
N TYR A 209 8.34 -16.12 -1.96
CA TYR A 209 8.87 -14.86 -1.43
C TYR A 209 8.87 -14.80 0.11
N LYS A 210 8.23 -15.77 0.79
CA LYS A 210 7.99 -15.72 2.24
C LYS A 210 9.28 -15.60 3.04
N GLN A 211 10.29 -16.42 2.73
CA GLN A 211 11.58 -16.38 3.42
C GLN A 211 12.27 -15.02 3.27
N GLN A 212 12.22 -14.43 2.06
CA GLN A 212 12.84 -13.13 1.80
C GLN A 212 12.10 -11.99 2.50
N ALA A 213 10.77 -12.00 2.50
CA ALA A 213 9.97 -11.02 3.23
C ALA A 213 10.21 -11.12 4.75
N GLN A 214 10.30 -12.34 5.29
CA GLN A 214 10.64 -12.58 6.70
C GLN A 214 12.04 -12.05 7.05
N PHE A 215 13.03 -12.26 6.18
CA PHE A 215 14.38 -11.72 6.36
C PHE A 215 14.37 -10.20 6.56
N TYR A 216 13.57 -9.45 5.78
CA TYR A 216 13.48 -7.99 5.92
C TYR A 216 12.65 -7.52 7.12
N CYS A 217 11.73 -8.34 7.62
CA CYS A 217 11.01 -8.08 8.88
C CYS A 217 11.92 -8.34 10.10
N GLY A 218 12.76 -9.38 10.03
CA GLY A 218 13.54 -9.88 11.16
C GLY A 218 12.63 -10.43 12.27
N ASP A 219 13.19 -10.63 13.46
CA ASP A 219 12.48 -11.31 14.55
C ASP A 219 11.47 -10.42 15.30
N LYS A 220 11.50 -9.11 15.06
CA LYS A 220 10.72 -8.12 15.83
C LYS A 220 9.38 -7.77 15.20
N ILE A 221 9.22 -7.98 13.89
CA ILE A 221 8.01 -7.62 13.15
C ILE A 221 7.27 -8.89 12.77
N VAL A 222 5.98 -8.94 13.08
CA VAL A 222 5.13 -10.04 12.63
C VAL A 222 4.84 -9.84 11.13
N LEU A 223 5.27 -10.80 10.31
CA LEU A 223 4.85 -10.87 8.92
C LEU A 223 3.57 -11.71 8.83
N THR A 224 2.49 -11.11 8.35
CA THR A 224 1.17 -11.74 8.20
C THR A 224 0.79 -11.88 6.73
N ASN A 225 -0.04 -12.87 6.41
CA ASN A 225 -0.66 -12.94 5.08
C ASN A 225 -1.66 -11.78 4.90
N LEU A 226 -2.05 -11.48 3.67
CA LEU A 226 -2.99 -10.41 3.37
C LEU A 226 -4.32 -10.65 4.11
N THR A 227 -4.88 -9.64 4.76
CA THR A 227 -6.10 -9.81 5.55
C THR A 227 -7.32 -10.18 4.72
N VAL A 228 -7.30 -9.85 3.43
CA VAL A 228 -8.42 -10.02 2.51
C VAL A 228 -8.07 -11.06 1.45
N TYR A 229 -8.92 -12.07 1.31
CA TYR A 229 -8.94 -12.96 0.15
C TYR A 229 -10.02 -12.50 -0.81
N SER A 230 -9.62 -12.08 -2.00
CA SER A 230 -10.51 -11.53 -3.01
C SER A 230 -10.01 -11.84 -4.41
N ALA A 231 -10.94 -11.87 -5.35
CA ALA A 231 -10.69 -11.90 -6.78
C ALA A 231 -11.45 -10.74 -7.45
N SER A 232 -11.23 -10.51 -8.75
CA SER A 232 -11.92 -9.45 -9.49
C SER A 232 -13.45 -9.61 -9.45
N GLU A 233 -13.92 -10.84 -9.29
CA GLU A 233 -15.31 -11.26 -9.18
C GLU A 233 -15.93 -10.92 -7.82
N GLY A 234 -15.12 -10.75 -6.77
CA GLY A 234 -15.64 -10.40 -5.45
C GLY A 234 -14.70 -10.65 -4.27
N TYR A 235 -15.14 -10.18 -3.12
CA TYR A 235 -14.55 -10.50 -1.83
C TYR A 235 -14.95 -11.90 -1.39
N LEU A 236 -13.96 -12.76 -1.14
CA LEU A 236 -14.18 -14.18 -0.83
C LEU A 236 -14.09 -14.45 0.67
N GLY A 237 -13.19 -13.79 1.39
CA GLY A 237 -13.01 -14.05 2.82
C GLY A 237 -11.91 -13.25 3.49
N THR A 238 -11.62 -13.60 4.74
CA THR A 238 -10.57 -12.97 5.55
C THR A 238 -9.67 -14.01 6.19
N ILE A 239 -8.44 -13.60 6.51
CA ILE A 239 -7.49 -14.47 7.20
C ILE A 239 -8.07 -14.93 8.55
N ALA A 240 -7.95 -16.22 8.86
CA ALA A 240 -8.50 -16.80 10.08
C ALA A 240 -7.75 -16.33 11.34
N SER A 241 -6.43 -16.17 11.22
CA SER A 241 -5.54 -15.71 12.28
C SER A 241 -4.27 -15.10 11.68
N ILE A 242 -3.68 -14.12 12.37
CA ILE A 242 -2.39 -13.53 12.00
C ILE A 242 -1.22 -14.53 12.04
N HIS A 243 -1.45 -15.72 12.62
CA HIS A 243 -0.47 -16.79 12.75
C HIS A 243 -0.66 -17.92 11.73
N THR A 244 -1.68 -17.84 10.88
CA THR A 244 -2.03 -18.90 9.91
C THR A 244 -2.06 -18.32 8.49
N ASP A 245 -1.87 -19.18 7.48
CA ASP A 245 -2.10 -18.81 6.08
C ASP A 245 -3.53 -19.15 5.59
N GLU A 246 -4.41 -19.52 6.52
CA GLU A 246 -5.78 -19.96 6.27
C GLU A 246 -6.76 -18.79 6.16
N TYR A 247 -7.77 -18.95 5.32
CA TYR A 247 -8.83 -17.96 5.13
C TYR A 247 -10.18 -18.56 5.47
N VAL A 248 -11.02 -17.78 6.16
CA VAL A 248 -12.42 -18.09 6.39
C VAL A 248 -13.23 -17.37 5.31
N LEU A 249 -13.95 -18.16 4.51
CA LEU A 249 -14.83 -17.63 3.47
C LEU A 249 -16.02 -16.89 4.10
N SER A 250 -16.42 -15.79 3.49
CA SER A 250 -17.54 -14.96 3.93
C SER A 250 -18.82 -15.41 3.22
N PRO A 251 -19.71 -16.19 3.87
CA PRO A 251 -20.87 -16.79 3.20
C PRO A 251 -21.91 -15.77 2.70
N THR A 252 -21.78 -14.50 3.08
CA THR A 252 -22.71 -13.43 2.69
C THR A 252 -22.24 -12.60 1.50
N THR A 253 -21.06 -12.85 0.94
CA THR A 253 -20.48 -11.99 -0.12
C THR A 253 -20.59 -12.59 -1.51
N VAL A 254 -20.47 -13.91 -1.63
CA VAL A 254 -20.72 -14.67 -2.87
C VAL A 254 -21.35 -16.01 -2.52
N PHE A 255 -22.02 -16.63 -3.49
CA PHE A 255 -22.48 -18.01 -3.37
C PHE A 255 -21.31 -18.93 -3.76
N PHE A 256 -20.92 -19.84 -2.85
CA PHE A 256 -19.78 -20.74 -3.07
C PHE A 256 -20.25 -22.14 -3.45
N GLU A 257 -19.67 -22.66 -4.53
CA GLU A 257 -19.79 -24.06 -4.95
C GLU A 257 -18.38 -24.66 -5.04
N PHE A 258 -18.23 -25.92 -4.66
CA PHE A 258 -16.95 -26.61 -4.62
C PHE A 258 -17.01 -27.84 -5.49
N ILE A 259 -16.22 -27.83 -6.57
CA ILE A 259 -15.98 -29.00 -7.41
C ILE A 259 -14.82 -29.78 -6.77
N ARG A 260 -14.96 -31.10 -6.65
CA ARG A 260 -13.87 -31.94 -6.14
C ARG A 260 -12.71 -31.91 -7.13
N GLU A 261 -11.48 -31.95 -6.62
CA GLU A 261 -10.28 -31.82 -7.45
C GLU A 261 -10.22 -32.89 -8.54
N GLU A 262 -10.62 -34.13 -8.21
CA GLU A 262 -10.70 -35.23 -9.18
C GLU A 262 -11.69 -35.01 -10.35
N ASP A 263 -12.69 -34.15 -10.16
CA ASP A 263 -13.76 -33.89 -11.13
C ASP A 263 -13.48 -32.65 -12.01
N VAL A 264 -12.44 -31.88 -11.72
CA VAL A 264 -12.15 -30.59 -12.40
C VAL A 264 -12.01 -30.75 -13.91
N HIS A 265 -11.33 -31.81 -14.36
CA HIS A 265 -11.13 -32.06 -15.79
C HIS A 265 -12.44 -32.29 -16.54
N GLN A 266 -13.40 -33.00 -15.93
CA GLN A 266 -14.70 -33.28 -16.54
C GLN A 266 -15.51 -31.99 -16.69
N VAL A 267 -15.49 -31.12 -15.67
CA VAL A 267 -16.20 -29.84 -15.72
C VAL A 267 -15.58 -28.88 -16.74
N ILE A 268 -14.25 -28.84 -16.86
CA ILE A 268 -13.58 -28.02 -17.88
C ILE A 268 -13.99 -28.45 -19.29
N ASP A 269 -14.06 -29.75 -19.53
CA ASP A 269 -14.48 -30.31 -20.82
C ASP A 269 -15.95 -29.95 -21.12
N ASP A 270 -16.84 -30.08 -20.13
CA ASP A 270 -18.26 -29.75 -20.27
C ASP A 270 -18.51 -28.25 -20.55
N ILE A 271 -17.75 -27.37 -19.90
CA ILE A 271 -17.80 -25.91 -20.14
C ILE A 271 -17.24 -25.57 -21.53
N SER A 272 -16.15 -26.22 -21.95
CA SER A 272 -15.49 -25.96 -23.23
C SER A 272 -16.33 -26.41 -24.43
N ILE A 273 -17.21 -27.40 -24.23
CA ILE A 273 -18.10 -27.95 -25.26
C ILE A 273 -19.43 -27.14 -25.35
N GLY A 274 -19.65 -26.18 -24.45
CA GLY A 274 -20.86 -25.34 -24.48
C GLY A 274 -22.13 -26.08 -24.05
N ASN A 275 -22.00 -27.11 -23.21
CA ASN A 275 -23.13 -27.87 -22.68
C ASN A 275 -23.67 -27.28 -21.36
N VAL A 276 -23.80 -25.94 -21.29
CA VAL A 276 -24.52 -25.23 -20.22
C VAL A 276 -25.50 -24.23 -20.82
#